data_AF-A0A3P2A1Q1-F1
#
_entry.id   AF-A0A3P2A1Q1-F1
#
_cell.length_a   1.000
_cell.length_b   1.000
_cell.length_c   1.000
_cell.angle_alpha   90.00
_cell.angle_beta   90.00
_cell.angle_gamma   90.00
#
_symmetry.space_group_name_H-M   'P 1'
#
loop_
_entity.id
_entity.type
_entity.pdbx_description
1 polymer ?
#
loop_
_entity_poly.entity_id
_entity_poly.type
_entity_poly.pdbx_seq_one_letter_code
_entity_poly.pdbx_strand_id
1 'polypeptide(L)'
;MRASASKAGLSLSTFSKRVCLGFSVPSLEHQEARIELRRLKGDLGRLGGLVKQALANGADRQTVHRLLRELDTRQRELQLAIALIR
;
A
#
# COMPACT_ATOMS: atom_id res chain seq x y z
N MET A 1 -7.77 21.98 -15.09
CA MET A 1 -8.79 21.08 -14.50
C MET A 1 -8.54 19.59 -14.78
N ARG A 2 -8.37 19.12 -16.02
CA ARG A 2 -8.11 17.67 -16.29
C ARG A 2 -6.87 17.10 -15.58
N ALA A 3 -5.75 17.82 -15.60
CA ALA A 3 -4.53 17.41 -14.89
C ALA A 3 -4.78 17.25 -13.38
N SER A 4 -5.51 18.18 -12.77
CA SER A 4 -5.89 18.14 -11.35
C SER A 4 -6.83 16.98 -11.01
N ALA A 5 -7.80 16.69 -11.90
CA ALA A 5 -8.70 15.53 -11.75
C ALA A 5 -7.93 14.19 -11.82
N SER A 6 -7.02 14.07 -12.79
CA SER A 6 -6.14 12.90 -12.92
C SER A 6 -5.23 12.74 -11.70
N LYS A 7 -4.62 13.83 -11.24
CA LYS A 7 -3.78 13.89 -10.02
C LYS A 7 -4.55 13.48 -8.75
N ALA A 8 -5.82 13.83 -8.65
CA ALA A 8 -6.69 13.43 -7.55
C ALA A 8 -7.22 11.99 -7.66
N GLY A 9 -6.99 11.30 -8.80
CA GLY A 9 -7.55 9.97 -9.09
C GLY A 9 -9.07 9.98 -9.27
N LEU A 10 -9.64 11.09 -9.74
CA LEU A 10 -11.09 11.28 -9.93
C LEU A 10 -11.41 11.49 -11.41
N SER A 11 -12.64 11.12 -11.82
CA SER A 11 -13.17 11.56 -13.11
C SER A 11 -13.31 13.09 -13.13
N LEU A 12 -13.29 13.68 -14.33
CA LEU A 12 -13.46 15.12 -14.48
C LEU A 12 -14.79 15.62 -13.87
N SER A 13 -15.88 14.87 -14.04
CA SER A 13 -17.19 15.22 -13.49
C SER A 13 -17.23 15.16 -11.97
N THR A 14 -16.66 14.12 -11.36
CA THR A 14 -16.59 13.98 -9.90
C THR A 14 -15.68 15.04 -9.29
N PHE A 15 -14.53 15.33 -9.91
CA PHE A 15 -13.62 16.38 -9.47
C PHE A 15 -14.30 17.75 -9.50
N SER A 16 -14.92 18.12 -10.63
CA SER A 16 -15.62 19.41 -10.76
C SER A 16 -16.76 19.54 -9.75
N LYS A 17 -17.56 18.48 -9.54
CA LYS A 17 -18.62 18.49 -8.53
C LYS A 17 -18.07 18.74 -7.12
N ARG A 18 -16.96 18.09 -6.75
CA ARG A 18 -16.36 18.26 -5.42
C ARG A 18 -15.82 19.66 -5.21
N VAL A 19 -15.05 20.18 -6.16
CA VAL A 19 -14.49 21.53 -6.09
C VAL A 19 -15.59 22.59 -6.00
N CYS A 20 -16.60 22.52 -6.86
CA CYS A 20 -17.68 23.52 -6.89
C CYS A 20 -18.57 23.47 -5.64
N LEU A 21 -18.67 22.33 -4.97
CA LEU A 21 -19.47 22.17 -3.74
C LEU A 21 -18.63 22.29 -2.46
N GLY A 22 -17.33 22.63 -2.57
CA GLY A 22 -16.43 22.78 -1.42
C GLY A 22 -16.06 21.47 -0.72
N PHE A 23 -16.26 20.31 -1.37
CA PHE A 23 -15.84 19.03 -0.81
C PHE A 23 -14.32 18.83 -0.95
N SER A 24 -13.73 18.13 0.03
CA SER A 24 -12.31 17.76 0.00
C SER A 24 -11.97 16.90 -1.23
N VAL A 25 -10.81 17.21 -1.82
CA VAL A 25 -10.22 16.47 -2.93
C VAL A 25 -8.89 15.88 -2.46
N PRO A 26 -8.63 14.58 -2.69
CA PRO A 26 -7.37 13.96 -2.31
C PRO A 26 -6.17 14.69 -2.93
N SER A 27 -5.13 14.96 -2.13
CA SER A 27 -3.90 15.56 -2.67
C SER A 27 -3.09 14.55 -3.49
N LEU A 28 -2.20 15.07 -4.34
CA LEU A 28 -1.31 14.28 -5.19
C LEU A 28 -0.37 13.40 -4.37
N GLU A 29 0.19 13.97 -3.30
CA GLU A 29 1.08 13.28 -2.35
C GLU A 29 0.37 12.07 -1.71
N HIS A 30 -0.91 12.22 -1.36
CA HIS A 30 -1.71 11.10 -0.84
C HIS A 30 -1.88 10.00 -1.90
N GLN A 31 -2.03 10.34 -3.18
CA GLN A 31 -2.18 9.34 -4.24
C GLN A 31 -0.87 8.59 -4.53
N GLU A 32 0.26 9.28 -4.57
CA GLU A 32 1.58 8.65 -4.75
C GLU A 32 1.90 7.71 -3.59
N ALA A 33 1.71 8.16 -2.35
CA ALA A 33 1.85 7.32 -1.16
C ALA A 33 0.94 6.08 -1.24
N ARG A 34 -0.31 6.22 -1.67
CA ARG A 34 -1.24 5.09 -1.84
C ARG A 34 -0.80 4.09 -2.93
N ILE A 35 -0.14 4.55 -3.98
CA ILE A 35 0.38 3.68 -5.04
C ILE A 35 1.59 2.91 -4.53
N GLU A 36 2.53 3.61 -3.90
CA GLU A 36 3.74 3.03 -3.32
C GLU A 36 3.39 1.98 -2.24
N LEU A 37 2.47 2.31 -1.34
CA LEU A 37 1.98 1.39 -0.31
C LEU A 37 1.30 0.14 -0.91
N ARG A 38 0.60 0.28 -2.05
CA ARG A 38 0.05 -0.87 -2.77
C ARG A 38 1.13 -1.78 -3.34
N ARG A 39 2.21 -1.22 -3.88
CA ARG A 39 3.36 -1.98 -4.39
C ARG A 39 4.05 -2.74 -3.26
N LEU A 40 4.37 -2.05 -2.16
CA LEU A 40 4.94 -2.63 -0.95
C LEU A 40 4.11 -3.82 -0.42
N LYS A 41 2.79 -3.70 -0.39
CA LYS A 41 1.89 -4.80 0.00
C LYS A 41 2.03 -6.02 -0.93
N GLY A 42 2.18 -5.80 -2.24
CA GLY A 42 2.40 -6.87 -3.22
C GLY A 42 3.74 -7.57 -3.00
N ASP A 43 4.80 -6.80 -2.76
CA ASP A 43 6.14 -7.33 -2.50
C ASP A 43 6.20 -8.16 -1.23
N LEU A 44 5.53 -7.71 -0.15
CA LEU A 44 5.40 -8.48 1.10
C LEU A 44 4.67 -9.81 0.87
N GLY A 45 3.59 -9.82 0.08
CA GLY A 45 2.90 -11.05 -0.29
C GLY A 45 3.81 -12.03 -1.02
N ARG A 46 4.65 -11.54 -1.94
CA ARG A 46 5.63 -12.35 -2.66
C ARG A 46 6.72 -12.90 -1.73
N LEU A 47 7.24 -12.09 -0.82
CA LEU A 47 8.21 -12.52 0.20
C LEU A 47 7.64 -13.62 1.09
N GLY A 48 6.40 -13.48 1.56
CA GLY A 48 5.73 -14.54 2.33
C GLY A 48 5.61 -15.86 1.56
N GLY A 49 5.37 -15.79 0.24
CA GLY A 49 5.40 -16.96 -0.65
C GLY A 49 6.77 -17.63 -0.71
N LEU A 50 7.82 -16.85 -0.98
CA LEU A 50 9.21 -17.34 -1.04
C LEU A 50 9.65 -17.99 0.26
N VAL A 51 9.29 -17.40 1.40
CA VAL A 51 9.68 -17.92 2.71
C VAL A 51 8.97 -19.25 3.02
N LYS A 52 7.69 -19.39 2.63
CA LYS A 52 6.98 -20.68 2.70
C LYS A 52 7.60 -21.74 1.79
N GLN A 53 8.03 -21.35 0.58
CA GLN A 53 8.74 -22.25 -0.34
C GLN A 53 10.09 -22.70 0.23
N ALA A 54 10.84 -21.79 0.88
CA ALA A 54 12.09 -22.13 1.54
C ALA A 54 11.89 -23.19 2.63
N LEU A 55 10.83 -23.08 3.46
CA LEU A 55 10.47 -24.12 4.43
C LEU A 55 10.18 -25.47 3.76
N ALA A 56 9.41 -25.46 2.67
CA ALA A 56 9.10 -26.68 1.93
C ALA A 56 10.37 -27.36 1.36
N ASN A 57 11.40 -26.57 1.06
CA ASN A 57 12.68 -27.02 0.53
C ASN A 57 13.73 -27.32 1.62
N GLY A 58 13.33 -27.40 2.90
CA GLY A 58 14.22 -27.81 3.99
C GLY A 58 15.12 -26.72 4.55
N ALA A 59 14.80 -25.44 4.31
CA ALA A 59 15.49 -24.34 4.98
C ALA A 59 15.32 -24.42 6.51
N ASP A 60 16.32 -23.95 7.26
CA ASP A 60 16.28 -23.95 8.71
C ASP A 60 15.01 -23.25 9.24
N ARG A 61 14.20 -24.04 9.94
CA ARG A 61 12.89 -23.62 10.42
C ARG A 61 12.99 -22.49 11.44
N GLN A 62 14.07 -22.44 12.21
CA GLN A 62 14.26 -21.39 13.21
C GLN A 62 14.54 -20.04 12.54
N THR A 63 15.44 -20.03 11.56
CA THR A 63 15.76 -18.85 10.75
C THR A 63 14.54 -18.37 9.96
N VAL A 64 13.81 -19.28 9.33
CA VAL A 64 12.60 -18.91 8.58
C VAL A 64 11.50 -18.36 9.49
N HIS A 65 11.20 -19.01 10.61
CA HIS A 65 10.19 -18.49 11.53
C HIS A 65 10.58 -17.14 12.15
N ARG A 66 11.88 -16.84 12.31
CA ARG A 66 12.34 -15.51 12.71
C ARG A 66 12.01 -14.48 11.62
N LEU A 67 12.40 -14.76 10.38
CA LEU A 67 12.17 -13.86 9.23
C LEU A 67 10.67 -13.63 8.96
N LEU A 68 9.83 -14.67 9.08
CA LEU A 68 8.37 -14.51 8.97
C LEU A 68 7.82 -13.56 10.02
N ARG A 69 8.27 -13.68 11.28
CA ARG A 69 7.80 -12.80 12.37
C ARG A 69 8.23 -11.36 12.17
N GLU A 70 9.43 -11.13 11.66
CA GLU A 70 9.91 -9.80 11.31
C GLU A 70 9.08 -9.21 10.15
N LEU A 71 8.83 -9.99 9.10
CA LEU A 71 7.97 -9.60 7.98
C LEU A 71 6.55 -9.23 8.43
N ASP A 72 5.93 -10.06 9.28
CA ASP A 72 4.59 -9.81 9.82
C ASP A 72 4.54 -8.55 10.68
N THR A 73 5.62 -8.24 11.40
CA THR A 73 5.73 -7.01 12.20
C THR A 73 5.80 -5.79 11.29
N ARG A 74 6.69 -5.80 10.30
CA ARG A 74 6.81 -4.69 9.33
C ARG A 74 5.55 -4.50 8.49
N GLN A 75 4.86 -5.59 8.14
CA GLN A 75 3.59 -5.52 7.43
C GLN A 75 2.51 -4.83 8.27
N ARG A 76 2.47 -5.07 9.58
CA ARG A 76 1.54 -4.39 10.50
C ARG A 76 1.86 -2.90 10.64
N GLU A 77 3.13 -2.53 10.77
CA GLU A 77 3.56 -1.13 10.80
C GLU A 77 3.11 -0.38 9.53
N LEU A 78 3.32 -0.99 8.36
CA LEU A 78 2.86 -0.42 7.09
C LEU A 78 1.33 -0.31 7.01
N GLN A 79 0.57 -1.29 7.50
CA GLN A 79 -0.89 -1.21 7.55
C GLN A 79 -1.39 -0.07 8.43
N LEU A 80 -0.73 0.16 9.58
CA LEU A 80 -1.05 1.29 10.45
C LEU A 80 -0.73 2.62 9.78
N ALA A 81 0.43 2.75 9.14
CA ALA A 81 0.79 3.95 8.38
C ALA A 81 -0.20 4.24 7.25
N ILE A 82 -0.65 3.21 6.53
CA ILE A 82 -1.70 3.33 5.50
C ILE A 82 -3.01 3.87 6.09
N ALA A 83 -3.41 3.41 7.28
CA ALA A 83 -4.64 3.84 7.93
C ALA A 83 -4.62 5.33 8.32
N LEU A 84 -3.42 5.88 8.57
CA LEU A 84 -3.22 7.29 8.93
C LEU A 84 -3.24 8.25 7.72
N ILE A 85 -3.02 7.75 6.50
CA ILE A 85 -2.98 8.55 5.26
C ILE A 85 -4.38 8.57 4.57
N ARG A 86 -5.46 8.33 5.33
CA ARG A 86 -6.83 8.23 4.80
C ARG A 86 -7.49 9.59 4.61
#